data_AF-A0A1I6E1F5-F1
#
_entry.id   AF-A0A1I6E1F5-F1
#
_cell.length_a   1.000
_cell.length_b   1.000
_cell.length_c   1.000
_cell.angle_alpha   90.00
_cell.angle_beta   90.00
_cell.angle_gamma   90.00
#
_symmetry.space_group_name_H-M   'P 1'
#
loop_
_entity.id
_entity.type
_entity.pdbx_description
1 polymer ?
#
loop_
_entity_poly.entity_id
_entity_poly.type
_entity_poly.pdbx_seq_one_letter_code
_entity_poly.pdbx_strand_id
1 'polypeptide(L)'
;MKIILESELEKCAWEIMMIAHHKWKRNYGGLLSDYVDWYFEELYKDETDNVVKAEVERRLQDEFGKEFFVSKDEYVKSELEGYALDELTDQERQELEQEFCEDYGRVWKKIDAKRECLLEYVRQKLRGVYHTFFNGPQRLTVIYNGEVIQGVKDNNYI
;
A
#
# COMPACT_ATOMS: atom_id res chain seq x y z
N MET A 1 13.45 0.87 22.77
CA MET A 1 12.84 1.74 21.74
C MET A 1 11.54 1.07 21.29
N LYS A 2 10.51 1.85 20.94
CA LYS A 2 9.24 1.30 20.43
C LYS A 2 9.11 1.65 18.95
N ILE A 3 8.77 0.67 18.11
CA ILE A 3 8.32 0.88 16.74
C ILE A 3 6.82 0.64 16.74
N ILE A 4 6.07 1.59 16.18
CA ILE A 4 4.63 1.45 15.96
C ILE A 4 4.47 1.23 14.47
N LEU A 5 3.89 0.09 14.10
CA LEU A 5 3.49 -0.20 12.74
C LEU A 5 2.07 0.32 12.55
N GLU A 6 1.87 1.15 11.54
CA GLU A 6 0.64 1.89 11.28
C GLU A 6 -0.18 1.28 10.14
N SER A 7 0.36 0.27 9.44
CA SER A 7 -0.31 -0.34 8.28
C SER A 7 0.03 -1.82 8.13
N GLU A 8 -0.84 -2.55 7.42
CA GLU A 8 -0.59 -3.95 7.04
C GLU A 8 0.70 -4.09 6.21
N LEU A 9 1.07 -3.09 5.42
CA LEU A 9 2.35 -3.04 4.72
C LEU A 9 3.54 -3.12 5.68
N GLU A 10 3.54 -2.28 6.72
CA GLU A 10 4.61 -2.24 7.70
C GLU A 10 4.68 -3.54 8.51
N LYS A 11 3.53 -4.16 8.80
CA LYS A 11 3.44 -5.48 9.44
C LYS A 11 4.00 -6.59 8.55
N CYS A 12 3.63 -6.65 7.28
CA CYS A 12 4.16 -7.63 6.33
C CYS A 12 5.68 -7.50 6.20
N ALA A 13 6.17 -6.26 6.08
CA ALA A 13 7.61 -5.97 6.07
C ALA A 13 8.30 -6.52 7.32
N TRP A 14 7.74 -6.26 8.51
CA TRP A 14 8.26 -6.77 9.77
C TRP A 14 8.36 -8.30 9.81
N GLU A 15 7.33 -9.01 9.35
CA GLU A 15 7.32 -10.48 9.33
C GLU A 15 8.41 -11.05 8.41
N ILE A 16 8.53 -10.53 7.19
CA ILE A 16 9.57 -10.94 6.24
C ILE A 16 10.97 -10.69 6.81
N MET A 17 11.18 -9.54 7.45
CA MET A 17 12.46 -9.19 8.10
C MET A 17 12.84 -10.16 9.20
N MET A 18 11.88 -10.57 10.05
CA MET A 18 12.15 -11.50 11.14
C MET A 18 12.56 -12.88 10.61
N ILE A 19 11.96 -13.32 9.50
CA ILE A 19 12.33 -14.56 8.80
C ILE A 19 13.74 -14.44 8.21
N ALA A 20 14.03 -13.34 7.53
CA ALA A 20 15.34 -13.08 6.92
C ALA A 20 16.46 -13.03 7.98
N HIS A 21 16.22 -12.33 9.09
CA HIS A 21 17.15 -12.26 10.22
C HIS A 21 17.46 -13.64 10.82
N HIS A 22 16.44 -14.48 11.02
CA HIS A 22 16.63 -15.84 11.54
C HIS A 22 17.44 -16.72 10.57
N LYS A 23 17.17 -16.64 9.26
CA LYS A 23 17.92 -17.39 8.25
C LYS A 23 19.38 -16.91 8.12
N TRP A 24 19.62 -15.61 8.23
CA TRP A 24 20.97 -15.03 8.24
C TRP A 24 21.78 -15.48 9.47
N LYS A 25 21.20 -15.46 10.68
CA LYS A 25 21.84 -15.97 11.91
C LYS A 25 22.36 -17.42 11.77
N ARG A 26 21.81 -18.20 10.83
CA ARG A 26 22.20 -19.60 10.56
C ARG A 26 23.29 -19.74 9.49
N ASN A 27 23.40 -18.79 8.57
CA ASN A 27 24.25 -18.88 7.38
C ASN A 27 25.19 -17.65 7.32
N TYR A 28 26.31 -17.67 8.04
CA TYR A 28 27.22 -16.52 8.08
C TYR A 28 28.04 -16.38 6.78
N GLY A 29 28.03 -15.18 6.19
CA GLY A 29 28.92 -14.82 5.07
C GLY A 29 28.73 -13.44 4.43
N GLY A 30 27.57 -12.78 4.56
CA GLY A 30 27.32 -11.44 3.98
C GLY A 30 26.60 -10.47 4.93
N LEU A 31 26.42 -9.21 4.52
CA LEU A 31 25.71 -8.20 5.31
C LEU A 31 24.21 -8.50 5.35
N LEU A 32 23.60 -8.47 6.54
CA LEU A 32 22.19 -8.76 6.73
C LEU A 32 21.27 -7.84 5.90
N SER A 33 21.68 -6.61 5.62
CA SER A 33 21.00 -5.66 4.74
C SER A 33 20.82 -6.22 3.32
N ASP A 34 21.88 -6.77 2.75
CA ASP A 34 21.89 -7.27 1.36
C ASP A 34 20.98 -8.50 1.24
N TYR A 35 20.92 -9.31 2.30
CA TYR A 35 19.99 -10.43 2.37
C TYR A 35 18.55 -9.96 2.48
N VAL A 36 18.24 -8.92 3.27
CA VAL A 36 16.86 -8.45 3.44
C VAL A 36 16.32 -7.83 2.16
N ASP A 37 17.12 -7.02 1.46
CA ASP A 37 16.75 -6.52 0.13
C ASP A 37 16.51 -7.68 -0.83
N TRP A 38 17.39 -8.69 -0.84
CA TRP A 38 17.17 -9.90 -1.65
C TRP A 38 15.90 -10.68 -1.25
N TYR A 39 15.65 -10.88 0.05
CA TYR A 39 14.45 -11.57 0.51
C TYR A 39 13.19 -10.84 0.08
N PHE A 40 13.21 -9.51 0.07
CA PHE A 40 12.02 -8.71 -0.18
C PHE A 40 11.75 -8.46 -1.67
N GLU A 41 12.80 -8.16 -2.43
CA GLU A 41 12.72 -7.84 -3.86
C GLU A 41 12.80 -9.08 -4.76
N GLU A 42 13.33 -10.20 -4.24
CA GLU A 42 13.48 -11.44 -5.02
C GLU A 42 12.66 -12.60 -4.44
N LEU A 43 12.78 -12.92 -3.14
CA LEU A 43 12.12 -14.13 -2.60
C LEU A 43 10.63 -13.95 -2.31
N TYR A 44 10.25 -12.80 -1.75
CA TYR A 44 8.86 -12.45 -1.40
C TYR A 44 8.32 -11.35 -2.31
N LYS A 45 8.87 -11.23 -3.52
CA LYS A 45 8.55 -10.15 -4.44
C LYS A 45 7.05 -10.05 -4.71
N ASP A 46 6.39 -11.18 -4.94
CA ASP A 46 4.97 -11.20 -5.26
C ASP A 46 4.13 -10.74 -4.06
N GLU A 47 4.43 -11.22 -2.85
CA GLU A 47 3.76 -10.76 -1.63
C GLU A 47 4.02 -9.27 -1.38
N THR A 48 5.26 -8.83 -1.53
CA THR A 48 5.69 -7.44 -1.45
C THR A 48 4.92 -6.56 -2.42
N ASP A 49 4.93 -6.88 -3.71
CA ASP A 49 4.31 -6.07 -4.75
C ASP A 49 2.78 -6.04 -4.57
N ASN A 50 2.18 -7.14 -4.12
CA ASN A 50 0.75 -7.20 -3.80
C ASN A 50 0.39 -6.26 -2.64
N VAL A 51 1.16 -6.27 -1.54
CA VAL A 51 0.87 -5.42 -0.38
C VAL A 51 1.18 -3.95 -0.67
N VAL A 52 2.24 -3.66 -1.44
CA VAL A 52 2.53 -2.30 -1.93
C VAL A 52 1.39 -1.79 -2.81
N LYS A 53 0.93 -2.60 -3.78
CA LYS A 53 -0.19 -2.24 -4.65
C LYS A 53 -1.47 -1.99 -3.85
N ALA A 54 -1.80 -2.86 -2.90
CA ALA A 54 -2.98 -2.71 -2.06
C ALA A 54 -2.92 -1.42 -1.23
N GLU A 55 -1.76 -1.08 -0.64
CA GLU A 55 -1.60 0.16 0.11
C GLU A 55 -1.70 1.41 -0.77
N VAL A 56 -1.17 1.36 -2.00
CA VAL A 56 -1.33 2.45 -2.98
C VAL A 56 -2.79 2.62 -3.38
N GLU A 57 -3.49 1.54 -3.73
CA GLU A 57 -4.92 1.60 -4.08
C GLU A 57 -5.76 2.13 -2.93
N ARG A 58 -5.51 1.68 -1.70
CA ARG A 58 -6.18 2.19 -0.50
C ARG A 58 -5.99 3.70 -0.35
N ARG A 59 -4.76 4.20 -0.48
CA ARG A 59 -4.47 5.64 -0.37
C ARG A 59 -5.10 6.46 -1.48
N LEU A 60 -5.12 5.93 -2.71
CA LEU A 60 -5.78 6.61 -3.82
C LEU A 60 -7.29 6.66 -3.62
N GLN A 61 -7.91 5.60 -3.09
CA GLN A 61 -9.33 5.59 -2.73
C GLN A 61 -9.64 6.57 -1.60
N ASP A 62 -8.78 6.67 -0.59
CA ASP A 62 -8.94 7.65 0.50
C ASP A 62 -8.81 9.09 0.00
N GLU A 63 -7.96 9.35 -1.00
CA GLU A 63 -7.69 10.70 -1.53
C GLU A 63 -8.72 11.15 -2.57
N PHE A 64 -9.13 10.27 -3.48
CA PHE A 64 -10.00 10.62 -4.61
C PHE A 64 -11.45 10.20 -4.43
N GLY A 65 -11.75 9.34 -3.48
CA GLY A 65 -13.08 8.74 -3.31
C GLY A 65 -13.19 7.39 -4.03
N LYS A 66 -14.03 6.51 -3.49
CA LYS A 66 -14.22 5.14 -4.01
C LYS A 66 -15.07 5.11 -5.28
N GLU A 67 -15.87 6.15 -5.49
CA GLU A 67 -16.75 6.36 -6.64
C GLU A 67 -15.99 6.41 -7.97
N PHE A 68 -14.71 6.79 -7.98
CA PHE A 68 -13.89 6.78 -9.20
C PHE A 68 -13.26 5.42 -9.51
N PHE A 69 -13.39 4.42 -8.63
CA PHE A 69 -12.78 3.08 -8.79
C PHE A 69 -13.75 2.04 -9.36
N VAL A 70 -14.78 2.50 -10.07
CA VAL A 70 -15.70 1.69 -10.86
C VAL A 70 -15.42 1.92 -12.34
N SER A 71 -16.11 1.20 -13.23
CA SER A 71 -15.99 1.51 -14.66
C SER A 71 -16.55 2.89 -14.98
N LYS A 72 -16.03 3.54 -16.03
CA LYS A 72 -16.54 4.84 -16.50
C LYS A 72 -18.08 4.83 -16.67
N ASP A 73 -18.62 3.74 -17.23
CA ASP A 73 -20.05 3.63 -17.49
C ASP A 73 -20.86 3.50 -16.18
N GLU A 74 -20.33 2.79 -15.17
CA GLU A 74 -20.92 2.72 -13.83
C GLU A 74 -20.88 4.07 -13.12
N TYR A 75 -19.78 4.82 -13.26
CA TYR A 75 -19.66 6.17 -12.71
C TYR A 75 -20.71 7.11 -13.33
N VAL A 76 -20.76 7.17 -14.67
CA VAL A 76 -21.72 8.03 -15.38
C VAL A 76 -23.15 7.66 -15.01
N LYS A 77 -23.46 6.35 -14.93
CA LYS A 77 -24.77 5.89 -14.48
C LYS A 77 -25.09 6.35 -13.07
N SER A 78 -24.14 6.24 -12.13
CA SER A 78 -24.32 6.66 -10.74
C SER A 78 -24.57 8.16 -10.61
N GLU A 79 -23.85 8.98 -11.38
CA GLU A 79 -24.05 10.44 -11.38
C GLU A 79 -25.42 10.83 -11.95
N LEU A 80 -25.89 10.13 -12.99
CA LEU A 80 -27.19 10.38 -13.61
C LEU A 80 -28.38 10.00 -12.70
N GLU A 81 -28.22 9.13 -11.71
CA GLU A 81 -29.29 8.78 -10.76
C GLU A 81 -29.78 10.00 -9.95
N GLY A 82 -28.97 11.06 -9.85
CA GLY A 82 -29.33 12.31 -9.18
C GLY A 82 -30.24 13.24 -9.99
N TYR A 83 -30.52 12.93 -11.26
CA TYR A 83 -31.22 13.83 -12.18
C TYR A 83 -32.61 13.31 -12.56
N ALA A 84 -33.55 14.23 -12.77
CA ALA A 84 -34.85 13.93 -13.38
C ALA A 84 -34.66 13.75 -14.90
N LEU A 85 -34.13 12.58 -15.30
CA LEU A 85 -33.75 12.29 -16.69
C LEU A 85 -34.94 12.33 -17.66
N ASP A 86 -36.16 12.16 -17.15
CA ASP A 86 -37.41 12.25 -17.89
C ASP A 86 -37.83 13.69 -18.22
N GLU A 87 -37.24 14.68 -17.56
CA GLU A 87 -37.43 16.11 -17.85
C GLU A 87 -36.43 16.65 -18.89
N LEU A 88 -35.39 15.87 -19.23
CA LEU A 88 -34.34 16.25 -20.17
C LEU A 88 -34.70 15.84 -21.60
N THR A 89 -34.33 16.67 -22.56
CA THR A 89 -34.28 16.27 -23.97
C THR A 89 -33.14 15.27 -24.22
N ASP A 90 -33.24 14.51 -25.31
CA ASP A 90 -32.19 13.57 -25.72
C ASP A 90 -30.82 14.27 -25.88
N GLN A 91 -30.83 15.53 -26.34
CA GLN A 91 -29.61 16.32 -26.51
C GLN A 91 -29.01 16.73 -25.16
N GLU A 92 -29.83 17.27 -24.24
CA GLU A 92 -29.36 17.66 -22.90
C GLU A 92 -28.81 16.46 -22.12
N ARG A 93 -29.45 15.29 -22.28
CA ARG A 93 -28.97 14.04 -21.69
C ARG A 93 -27.61 13.63 -22.24
N GLN A 94 -27.41 13.71 -23.56
CA GLN A 94 -26.12 13.39 -24.18
C GLN A 94 -25.01 14.36 -23.75
N GLU A 95 -25.33 15.64 -23.62
CA GLU A 95 -24.39 16.66 -23.14
C GLU A 95 -23.98 16.38 -21.68
N LEU A 96 -24.93 16.00 -20.82
CA LEU A 96 -24.67 15.65 -19.42
C LEU A 96 -23.85 14.35 -19.28
N GLU A 97 -24.18 13.31 -20.06
CA GLU A 97 -23.39 12.07 -20.14
C GLU A 97 -21.93 12.33 -20.55
N GLN A 98 -21.74 13.23 -21.52
CA GLN A 98 -20.42 13.64 -21.99
C GLN A 98 -19.65 14.42 -20.90
N GLU A 99 -20.31 15.32 -20.17
CA GLU A 99 -19.70 16.05 -19.06
C GLU A 99 -19.17 15.09 -17.98
N PHE A 100 -19.97 14.11 -17.57
CA PHE A 100 -19.54 13.10 -16.60
C PHE A 100 -18.42 12.20 -17.12
N CYS A 101 -18.43 11.85 -18.41
CA CYS A 101 -17.31 11.14 -19.03
C CYS A 101 -16.01 11.95 -18.98
N GLU A 102 -16.09 13.25 -19.23
CA GLU A 102 -14.94 14.15 -19.18
C GLU A 102 -14.42 14.32 -17.76
N ASP A 103 -15.31 14.47 -16.77
CA ASP A 103 -14.94 14.54 -15.35
C ASP A 103 -14.25 13.28 -14.87
N TYR A 104 -14.82 12.12 -15.16
CA TYR A 104 -14.17 10.84 -14.87
C TYR A 104 -12.77 10.78 -15.50
N GLY A 105 -12.64 11.16 -16.77
CA GLY A 105 -11.35 11.17 -17.46
C GLY A 105 -10.34 12.16 -16.86
N ARG A 106 -10.80 13.33 -16.39
CA ARG A 106 -9.95 14.33 -15.71
C ARG A 106 -9.43 13.81 -14.38
N VAL A 107 -10.29 13.15 -13.59
CA VAL A 107 -9.90 12.59 -12.29
C VAL A 107 -8.99 11.38 -12.48
N TRP A 108 -9.27 10.50 -13.45
CA TRP A 108 -8.46 9.32 -13.71
C TRP A 108 -7.02 9.68 -14.11
N LYS A 109 -6.83 10.74 -14.90
CA LYS A 109 -5.48 11.27 -15.19
C LYS A 109 -4.72 11.69 -13.93
N LYS A 110 -5.40 12.27 -12.93
CA LYS A 110 -4.79 12.64 -11.66
C LYS A 110 -4.46 11.40 -10.82
N ILE A 111 -5.37 10.42 -10.79
CA ILE A 111 -5.17 9.14 -10.11
C ILE A 111 -3.95 8.42 -10.68
N ASP A 112 -3.82 8.32 -12.00
CA ASP A 112 -2.68 7.66 -12.65
C ASP A 112 -1.35 8.35 -12.32
N ALA A 113 -1.29 9.68 -12.45
CA ALA A 113 -0.10 10.45 -12.08
C ALA A 113 0.25 10.27 -10.59
N LYS A 114 -0.76 10.27 -9.71
CA LYS A 114 -0.55 10.10 -8.27
C LYS A 114 -0.14 8.66 -7.92
N ARG A 115 -0.64 7.65 -8.63
CA ARG A 115 -0.29 6.24 -8.45
C ARG A 115 1.20 6.03 -8.65
N GLU A 116 1.78 6.57 -9.72
CA GLU A 116 3.21 6.49 -10.00
C GLU A 116 4.06 7.10 -8.86
N CYS A 117 3.68 8.29 -8.39
CA CYS A 117 4.36 8.92 -7.25
C CYS A 117 4.21 8.12 -5.95
N LEU A 118 3.02 7.57 -5.69
CA LEU A 118 2.73 6.82 -4.48
C LEU A 118 3.47 5.48 -4.44
N LEU A 119 3.65 4.80 -5.57
CA LEU A 119 4.40 3.55 -5.63
C LEU A 119 5.82 3.71 -5.06
N GLU A 120 6.55 4.71 -5.54
CA GLU A 120 7.90 4.97 -5.04
C GLU A 120 7.87 5.45 -3.58
N TYR A 121 6.93 6.33 -3.22
CA TYR A 121 6.79 6.79 -1.84
C TYR A 121 6.54 5.63 -0.85
N VAL A 122 5.66 4.70 -1.21
CA VAL A 122 5.35 3.53 -0.40
C VAL A 122 6.56 2.60 -0.26
N ARG A 123 7.29 2.35 -1.35
CA ARG A 123 8.55 1.59 -1.32
C ARG A 123 9.61 2.25 -0.44
N GLN A 124 9.75 3.57 -0.52
CA GLN A 124 10.68 4.33 0.35
C GLN A 124 10.27 4.29 1.82
N LYS A 125 8.97 4.41 2.14
CA LYS A 125 8.48 4.28 3.52
C LYS A 125 8.86 2.92 4.10
N LEU A 126 8.66 1.87 3.30
CA LEU A 126 9.00 0.52 3.67
C LEU A 126 10.52 0.30 3.84
N ARG A 127 11.37 0.89 2.97
CA ARG A 127 12.82 0.96 3.20
C ARG A 127 13.20 1.68 4.50
N GLY A 128 12.43 2.70 4.88
CA GLY A 128 12.59 3.40 6.15
C GLY A 128 12.35 2.49 7.37
N VAL A 129 11.38 1.58 7.28
CA VAL A 129 11.15 0.56 8.32
C VAL A 129 12.38 -0.34 8.48
N TYR A 130 12.98 -0.77 7.37
CA TYR A 130 14.22 -1.56 7.38
C TYR A 130 15.36 -0.83 8.08
N HIS A 131 15.65 0.40 7.63
CA HIS A 131 16.73 1.18 8.21
C HIS A 131 16.53 1.41 9.71
N THR A 132 15.29 1.65 10.16
CA THR A 132 14.96 1.86 11.57
C THR A 132 15.18 0.61 12.41
N PHE A 133 14.86 -0.56 11.88
CA PHE A 133 15.13 -1.83 12.56
C PHE A 133 16.63 -2.11 12.71
N PHE A 134 17.39 -2.00 11.63
CA PHE A 134 18.83 -2.37 11.64
C PHE A 134 19.68 -1.43 12.47
N ASN A 135 19.29 -0.17 12.55
CA ASN A 135 19.96 0.82 13.40
C ASN A 135 19.29 0.97 14.77
N GLY A 136 18.23 0.19 15.03
CA GLY A 136 17.51 0.20 16.30
C GLY A 136 18.24 -0.59 17.40
N PRO A 137 18.06 -0.24 18.68
CA PRO A 137 18.65 -0.98 19.78
C PRO A 137 18.09 -2.40 19.86
N GLN A 138 18.91 -3.36 20.33
CA GLN A 138 18.60 -4.80 20.40
C GLN A 138 17.27 -5.17 21.10
N ARG A 139 16.68 -4.26 21.89
CA ARG A 139 15.35 -4.41 22.50
C ARG A 139 14.37 -3.45 21.85
N LEU A 140 13.85 -3.88 20.71
CA LEU A 140 12.75 -3.25 20.00
C LEU A 140 11.43 -3.85 20.46
N THR A 141 10.52 -3.00 20.93
CA THR A 141 9.11 -3.38 21.11
C THR A 141 8.36 -2.93 19.88
N VAL A 142 7.79 -3.87 19.12
CA VAL A 142 7.01 -3.56 17.93
C VAL A 142 5.54 -3.70 18.26
N ILE A 143 4.75 -2.68 17.89
CA ILE A 143 3.31 -2.60 18.19
C ILE A 143 2.57 -2.46 16.87
N TYR A 144 1.55 -3.29 16.64
CA TYR A 144 0.62 -3.17 15.52
C TYR A 144 -0.81 -3.25 16.06
N ASN A 145 -1.67 -2.30 15.68
CA ASN A 145 -3.06 -2.22 16.19
C ASN A 145 -3.18 -2.33 17.72
N GLY A 146 -2.23 -1.76 18.46
CA GLY A 146 -2.18 -1.80 19.93
C GLY A 146 -1.64 -3.11 20.51
N GLU A 147 -1.37 -4.12 19.70
CA GLU A 147 -0.80 -5.40 20.12
C GLU A 147 0.72 -5.42 19.95
N VAL A 148 1.43 -5.98 20.93
CA VAL A 148 2.89 -6.17 20.83
C VAL A 148 3.19 -7.41 19.99
N ILE A 149 3.76 -7.20 18.81
CA ILE A 149 4.18 -8.26 17.87
C ILE A 149 5.70 -8.43 17.93
N GLN A 150 6.18 -9.14 18.96
CA GLN A 150 7.59 -9.52 19.02
C GLN A 150 7.88 -10.58 17.96
N GLY A 151 8.91 -10.34 17.14
CA GLY A 151 9.49 -11.37 16.30
C GLY A 151 10.02 -12.52 17.16
N VAL A 152 10.00 -13.74 16.58
CA VAL A 152 10.24 -15.05 17.21
C VAL A 152 11.02 -14.95 18.52
N LYS A 153 10.39 -15.34 19.63
CA LYS A 153 11.04 -15.49 20.94
C LYS A 153 12.34 -16.27 20.73
N ASP A 154 13.47 -15.66 21.06
CA ASP A 154 14.72 -16.39 21.26
C ASP A 154 14.42 -17.48 22.31
N ASN A 155 14.16 -18.70 21.85
CA ASN A 155 14.19 -19.86 22.73
C ASN A 155 15.66 -20.08 23.08
N ASN A 156 15.94 -19.98 24.37
CA ASN A 156 17.14 -20.43 25.09
C ASN A 156 18.33 -19.47 25.11
N TYR A 157 18.29 -18.54 26.07
CA TYR A 157 19.46 -18.32 26.92
C TYR A 157 19.38 -19.31 28.10
N ILE A 158 20.26 -20.31 28.12
CA ILE A 158 20.83 -20.89 29.34
C ILE A 158 22.34 -20.77 29.20
#